data_AF-A0A9W9AMG7-F1
#
_entry.id   AF-A0A9W9AMG7-F1
#
_cell.length_a   1.000
_cell.length_b   1.000
_cell.length_c   1.000
_cell.angle_alpha   90.00
_cell.angle_beta   90.00
_cell.angle_gamma   90.00
#
_symmetry.space_group_name_H-M   'P 1'
#
loop_
_entity.id
_entity.type
_entity.pdbx_description
1 polymer ?
#
loop_
_entity_poly.entity_id
_entity_poly.type
_entity_poly.pdbx_seq_one_letter_code
_entity_poly.pdbx_strand_id
1 'polypeptide(L)'
;MELDEKEWIVSYKFKINSYVILSNKNQMSFRLPLSTRQHFFAQRISLSSFRAFSTHRLTRTCPSCSKPLPTSLPACPNCWSIWNIPSDTSYHAIFALPKDSNPFVIDTALLKQRFRQMQATCHPDTWASRGLDKQDAAHALSSAVNHAYQTLLQPMPRIEYILSANGNPMEETDKLEDNEFLMDIMTAREEIEMADTVEEAEPVIRENQALIDDTVSEIELLVEEQRWPEAKQAGIRLKYLDGIRKAAMEKS
;
A
#
# COMPACT_ATOMS: atom_id res chain seq x y z
N MET A 1 31.71 -5.08 -2.48
CA MET A 1 31.29 -4.81 -3.86
C MET A 1 29.86 -5.28 -3.95
N GLU A 2 28.95 -4.36 -4.34
CA GLU A 2 27.48 -4.52 -4.44
C GLU A 2 26.67 -4.57 -3.14
N LEU A 3 26.56 -3.43 -2.47
CA LEU A 3 25.41 -3.07 -1.63
C LEU A 3 25.21 -1.55 -1.70
N ASP A 4 24.70 -1.00 -2.82
CA ASP A 4 24.17 0.38 -2.81
C ASP A 4 23.23 0.75 -3.99
N GLU A 5 22.13 0.02 -4.17
CA GLU A 5 21.00 0.49 -5.03
C GLU A 5 19.65 0.53 -4.28
N LYS A 6 19.59 -0.01 -3.06
CA LYS A 6 18.33 -0.16 -2.29
C LYS A 6 18.09 0.93 -1.25
N GLU A 7 19.08 1.75 -0.90
CA GLU A 7 18.88 2.88 0.02
C GLU A 7 18.27 4.11 -0.69
N TRP A 8 18.51 4.29 -1.99
CA TRP A 8 18.05 5.47 -2.72
C TRP A 8 16.51 5.52 -2.91
N ILE A 9 15.86 4.37 -3.20
CA ILE A 9 14.39 4.26 -3.36
C ILE A 9 13.65 4.61 -2.05
N VAL A 10 14.29 4.40 -0.89
CA VAL A 10 13.70 4.71 0.43
C VAL A 10 13.81 6.19 0.75
N SER A 11 14.86 6.87 0.28
CA SER A 11 15.10 8.30 0.53
C SER A 11 14.20 9.21 -0.32
N TYR A 12 13.97 8.88 -1.60
CA TYR A 12 13.14 9.70 -2.49
C TYR A 12 11.63 9.56 -2.23
N LYS A 13 11.15 8.38 -1.78
CA LYS A 13 9.75 8.14 -1.35
C LYS A 13 9.32 8.99 -0.14
N PHE A 14 10.26 9.56 0.63
CA PHE A 14 9.95 10.38 1.79
C PHE A 14 9.63 11.86 1.45
N LYS A 15 10.09 12.38 0.30
CA LYS A 15 9.81 13.78 -0.09
C LYS A 15 8.39 13.96 -0.65
N ILE A 16 7.86 12.98 -1.39
CA ILE A 16 6.54 13.06 -2.01
C ILE A 16 5.42 12.94 -0.94
N ASN A 17 5.61 12.09 0.08
CA ASN A 17 4.63 11.92 1.15
C ASN A 17 4.49 13.11 2.11
N SER A 18 5.37 14.12 2.03
CA SER A 18 5.28 15.31 2.87
C SER A 18 4.36 16.40 2.30
N TYR A 19 3.95 16.32 1.03
CA TYR A 19 3.07 17.31 0.39
C TYR A 19 1.57 17.01 0.54
N VAL A 20 1.21 15.78 0.92
CA VAL A 20 -0.20 15.34 1.06
C VAL A 20 -0.84 15.81 2.38
N ILE A 21 -0.05 16.33 3.32
CA ILE A 21 -0.56 16.98 4.54
C ILE A 21 -0.36 18.48 4.37
N LEU A 22 -1.27 19.20 3.69
CA LEU A 22 -1.60 20.63 3.92
C LEU A 22 -2.47 21.20 2.78
N SER A 23 -3.66 20.65 2.53
CA SER A 23 -4.66 21.36 1.71
C SER A 23 -6.07 20.81 1.90
N ASN A 24 -6.69 21.12 3.04
CA ASN A 24 -8.14 21.32 3.02
C ASN A 24 -8.60 22.33 4.08
N LYS A 25 -8.59 23.61 3.70
CA LYS A 25 -9.35 24.68 4.36
C LYS A 25 -9.99 25.55 3.29
N ASN A 26 -11.25 25.27 2.99
CA ASN A 26 -12.23 26.20 2.42
C ASN A 26 -13.60 25.76 2.97
N GLN A 27 -14.05 26.23 4.13
CA GLN A 27 -14.82 27.46 4.34
C GLN A 27 -15.93 27.69 3.31
N MET A 28 -17.11 27.13 3.60
CA MET A 28 -18.40 27.62 3.12
C MET A 28 -19.15 28.20 4.32
N SER A 29 -19.47 29.48 4.20
CA SER A 29 -20.05 30.36 5.22
C SER A 29 -21.58 30.26 5.24
N PHE A 30 -22.16 29.97 6.41
CA PHE A 30 -23.54 30.36 6.74
C PHE A 30 -23.58 30.96 8.15
N ARG A 31 -24.05 32.21 8.24
CA ARG A 31 -24.24 32.99 9.47
C ARG A 31 -25.64 32.77 10.03
N LEU A 32 -25.74 32.80 11.38
CA LEU A 32 -26.78 33.42 12.27
C LEU A 32 -27.00 32.56 13.54
N PRO A 33 -27.52 33.10 14.66
CA PRO A 33 -27.09 34.26 15.44
C PRO A 33 -26.75 33.90 16.92
N LEU A 34 -26.20 34.88 17.64
CA LEU A 34 -25.76 34.84 19.05
C LEU A 34 -26.91 34.89 20.06
N SER A 35 -27.00 33.91 20.97
CA SER A 35 -27.41 33.98 22.40
C SER A 35 -27.47 32.51 22.89
N THR A 36 -27.21 32.06 24.12
CA THR A 36 -27.12 32.66 25.43
C THR A 36 -26.17 31.79 26.26
N ARG A 37 -25.32 32.45 27.05
CA ARG A 37 -24.35 31.90 27.98
C ARG A 37 -25.07 31.33 29.21
N GLN A 38 -24.93 30.05 29.54
CA GLN A 38 -25.17 29.57 30.90
C GLN A 38 -24.09 28.57 31.34
N HIS A 39 -23.57 28.88 32.52
CA HIS A 39 -22.49 28.24 33.23
C HIS A 39 -22.88 26.83 33.71
N PHE A 40 -22.05 25.82 33.42
CA PHE A 40 -22.07 24.58 34.19
C PHE A 40 -20.65 24.12 34.56
N PHE A 41 -20.45 24.13 35.87
CA PHE A 41 -19.46 23.48 36.74
C PHE A 41 -18.35 22.62 36.10
N ALA A 42 -17.12 23.02 36.41
CA ALA A 42 -15.94 22.18 36.32
C ALA A 42 -15.98 21.04 37.36
N GLN A 43 -15.92 19.80 36.91
CA GLN A 43 -15.47 18.67 37.73
C GLN A 43 -14.21 18.09 37.11
N ARG A 44 -13.14 18.14 37.91
CA ARG A 44 -11.88 17.45 37.64
C ARG A 44 -12.12 15.95 37.74
N ILE A 45 -11.93 15.24 36.62
CA ILE A 45 -11.68 13.80 36.65
C ILE A 45 -10.33 13.59 35.97
N SER A 46 -9.31 13.41 36.80
CA SER A 46 -8.07 12.76 36.42
C SER A 46 -8.39 11.29 36.26
N LEU A 47 -8.28 10.77 35.04
CA LEU A 47 -8.06 9.35 34.77
C LEU A 47 -7.30 9.26 33.44
N SER A 48 -6.05 8.88 33.58
CA SER A 48 -5.12 8.48 32.52
C SER A 48 -5.75 7.36 31.69
N SER A 49 -6.42 7.75 30.61
CA SER A 49 -6.92 6.80 29.62
C SER A 49 -5.74 6.39 28.74
N PHE A 50 -5.03 5.36 29.18
CA PHE A 50 -4.18 4.57 28.29
C PHE A 50 -5.00 4.22 27.04
N ARG A 51 -4.54 4.67 25.87
CA ARG A 51 -5.05 4.19 24.58
C ARG A 51 -4.79 2.69 24.55
N ALA A 52 -5.81 1.90 24.84
CA ALA A 52 -5.80 0.47 24.56
C ALA A 52 -5.80 0.33 23.03
N PHE A 53 -4.61 0.24 22.45
CA PHE A 53 -4.46 -0.29 21.10
C PHE A 53 -5.04 -1.70 21.12
N SER A 54 -6.13 -1.92 20.38
CA SER A 54 -6.72 -3.23 20.20
C SER A 54 -5.67 -4.15 19.55
N THR A 55 -4.98 -4.93 20.38
CA THR A 55 -4.11 -5.99 19.89
C THR A 55 -5.03 -7.11 19.44
N HIS A 56 -5.48 -7.08 18.19
CA HIS A 56 -5.98 -8.30 17.54
C HIS A 56 -4.83 -9.32 17.59
N ARG A 57 -4.86 -10.19 18.59
CA ARG A 57 -3.91 -11.27 18.80
C ARG A 57 -4.39 -12.42 17.93
N LEU A 58 -3.73 -12.63 16.80
CA LEU A 58 -4.01 -13.75 15.91
C LEU A 58 -3.51 -15.00 16.61
N THR A 59 -4.37 -15.67 17.38
CA THR A 59 -4.00 -16.88 18.10
C THR A 59 -4.07 -18.08 17.16
N ARG A 60 -3.24 -18.08 16.11
CA ARG A 60 -2.89 -19.32 15.42
C ARG A 60 -1.85 -20.05 16.25
N THR A 61 -2.08 -21.32 16.52
CA THR A 61 -1.14 -22.19 17.24
C THR A 61 -0.28 -22.97 16.26
N CYS A 62 0.97 -23.22 16.62
CA CYS A 62 1.87 -24.03 15.81
C CYS A 62 1.35 -25.49 15.75
N PRO A 63 1.19 -26.09 14.57
CA PRO A 63 0.71 -27.47 14.45
C PRO A 63 1.72 -28.50 14.98
N SER A 64 3.00 -28.14 15.09
CA SER A 64 4.06 -29.04 15.58
C SER A 64 4.22 -29.01 17.10
N CYS A 65 4.07 -27.85 17.76
CA CYS A 65 4.33 -27.71 19.20
C CYS A 65 3.22 -27.06 20.02
N SER A 66 2.08 -26.73 19.38
CA SER A 66 0.89 -26.10 19.98
C SER A 66 1.09 -24.73 20.64
N LYS A 67 2.31 -24.17 20.66
CA LYS A 67 2.56 -22.82 21.16
C LYS A 67 1.99 -21.75 20.21
N PRO A 68 1.54 -20.59 20.73
CA PRO A 68 1.04 -19.51 19.89
C PRO A 68 2.13 -18.99 18.96
N LEU A 69 1.77 -18.75 17.70
CA LEU A 69 2.66 -18.11 16.73
C LEU A 69 2.69 -16.60 16.97
N PRO A 70 3.85 -15.94 16.79
CA PRO A 70 3.98 -14.50 16.96
C PRO A 70 3.25 -13.74 15.85
N THR A 71 3.03 -14.38 14.70
CA THR A 71 2.44 -13.80 13.51
C THR A 71 1.47 -14.77 12.83
N SER A 72 0.79 -14.33 11.77
CA SER A 72 -0.04 -15.16 10.89
C SER A 72 0.76 -16.15 10.04
N LEU A 73 2.09 -16.00 9.98
CA LEU A 73 2.95 -16.86 9.17
C LEU A 73 3.13 -18.24 9.81
N PRO A 74 3.27 -19.29 8.99
CA PRO A 74 3.57 -20.64 9.44
C PRO A 74 5.06 -20.80 9.82
N ALA A 75 5.63 -19.91 10.64
CA ALA A 75 7.03 -19.92 11.09
C ALA A 75 7.09 -19.86 12.62
N CYS A 76 7.53 -20.95 13.25
CA CYS A 76 7.55 -21.09 14.71
C CYS A 76 8.96 -20.95 15.29
N PRO A 77 9.25 -19.90 16.08
CA PRO A 77 10.57 -19.74 16.72
C PRO A 77 10.80 -20.71 17.89
N ASN A 78 9.76 -21.39 18.38
CA ASN A 78 9.88 -22.29 19.53
C ASN A 78 10.35 -23.70 19.16
N CYS A 79 9.74 -24.32 18.13
CA CYS A 79 10.13 -25.67 17.68
C CYS A 79 10.84 -25.67 16.33
N TRP A 80 11.10 -24.49 15.75
CA TRP A 80 11.74 -24.34 14.44
C TRP A 80 11.01 -25.13 13.35
N SER A 81 9.68 -25.10 13.39
CA SER A 81 8.81 -25.60 12.33
C SER A 81 8.45 -24.44 11.40
N ILE A 82 8.68 -24.62 10.11
CA ILE A 82 8.40 -23.62 9.07
C ILE A 82 7.81 -24.30 7.84
N TRP A 83 6.84 -23.63 7.21
CA TRP A 83 6.12 -24.15 6.05
C TRP A 83 5.86 -23.04 5.04
N ASN A 84 5.46 -23.40 3.82
CA ASN A 84 5.05 -22.42 2.82
C ASN A 84 3.62 -21.94 3.08
N ILE A 85 3.32 -20.72 2.62
CA ILE A 85 1.95 -20.17 2.65
C ILE A 85 1.12 -20.90 1.58
N PRO A 86 -0.09 -21.40 1.91
CA PRO A 86 -1.01 -21.93 0.92
C PRO A 86 -1.32 -20.92 -0.18
N SER A 87 -1.40 -21.37 -1.44
CA SER A 87 -1.57 -20.49 -2.61
C SER A 87 -2.89 -19.73 -2.65
N ASP A 88 -3.90 -20.17 -1.89
CA ASP A 88 -5.21 -19.54 -1.72
C ASP A 88 -5.23 -18.43 -0.65
N THR A 89 -4.13 -18.22 0.07
CA THR A 89 -4.06 -17.19 1.10
C THR A 89 -3.97 -15.79 0.49
N SER A 90 -4.93 -14.92 0.79
CA SER A 90 -4.90 -13.53 0.33
C SER A 90 -3.74 -12.74 0.94
N TYR A 91 -3.24 -11.73 0.22
CA TYR A 91 -2.16 -10.89 0.71
C TYR A 91 -2.55 -10.11 1.97
N HIS A 92 -3.81 -9.67 2.07
CA HIS A 92 -4.35 -9.07 3.30
C HIS A 92 -4.29 -10.03 4.49
N ALA A 93 -4.55 -11.32 4.27
CA ALA A 93 -4.48 -12.34 5.32
C ALA A 93 -3.04 -12.65 5.74
N ILE A 94 -2.06 -12.56 4.83
CA ILE A 94 -0.63 -12.70 5.17
C ILE A 94 -0.23 -11.67 6.22
N PHE A 95 -0.63 -10.41 6.08
CA PHE A 95 -0.34 -9.34 7.05
C PHE A 95 -1.36 -9.23 8.16
N ALA A 96 -2.43 -10.03 8.10
CA ALA A 96 -3.57 -9.97 8.99
C ALA A 96 -4.09 -8.55 9.19
N LEU A 97 -4.27 -7.88 8.06
CA LEU A 97 -4.94 -6.59 8.01
C LEU A 97 -6.42 -6.78 8.39
N PRO A 98 -7.06 -5.74 8.97
CA PRO A 98 -8.51 -5.75 9.17
C PRO A 98 -9.22 -6.09 7.86
N LYS A 99 -10.28 -6.90 7.95
CA LYS A 99 -11.18 -7.11 6.83
C LYS A 99 -12.12 -5.90 6.75
N ASP A 100 -11.63 -4.82 6.17
CA ASP A 100 -12.44 -3.66 5.86
C ASP A 100 -13.37 -3.97 4.66
N SER A 101 -14.43 -3.19 4.50
CA SER A 101 -15.37 -3.34 3.36
C SER A 101 -14.69 -3.12 2.01
N ASN A 102 -13.62 -2.32 1.98
CA ASN A 102 -12.88 -2.00 0.77
C ASN A 102 -11.43 -2.55 0.85
N PRO A 103 -11.07 -3.60 0.07
CA PRO A 103 -9.73 -4.17 0.09
C PRO A 103 -8.66 -3.27 -0.53
N PHE A 104 -9.04 -2.22 -1.27
CA PHE A 104 -8.08 -1.30 -1.88
C PHE A 104 -7.57 -0.25 -0.89
N VAL A 105 -8.36 0.10 0.12
CA VAL A 105 -7.94 1.04 1.19
C VAL A 105 -7.03 0.31 2.18
N ILE A 106 -5.79 0.78 2.33
CA ILE A 106 -4.79 0.17 3.20
C ILE A 106 -4.08 1.23 4.05
N ASP A 107 -4.06 1.02 5.37
CA ASP A 107 -3.14 1.71 6.28
C ASP A 107 -1.70 1.25 6.02
N THR A 108 -0.95 2.08 5.29
CA THR A 108 0.44 1.78 4.91
C THR A 108 1.39 1.74 6.10
N ALA A 109 1.09 2.45 7.19
CA ALA A 109 1.89 2.42 8.40
C ALA A 109 1.71 1.07 9.13
N LEU A 110 0.46 0.61 9.25
CA LEU A 110 0.15 -0.72 9.77
C LEU A 110 0.77 -1.81 8.88
N LEU A 111 0.61 -1.73 7.56
CA LEU A 111 1.21 -2.69 6.63
C LEU A 111 2.73 -2.79 6.82
N LYS A 112 3.43 -1.66 6.90
CA LYS A 112 4.89 -1.61 7.13
C LYS A 112 5.28 -2.19 8.48
N GLN A 113 4.51 -1.93 9.53
CA GLN A 113 4.73 -2.54 10.84
C GLN A 113 4.58 -4.07 10.79
N ARG A 114 3.50 -4.56 10.16
CA ARG A 114 3.25 -6.01 10.00
C ARG A 114 4.34 -6.67 9.17
N PHE A 115 4.74 -6.05 8.06
CA PHE A 115 5.83 -6.52 7.22
C PHE A 115 7.13 -6.75 8.00
N ARG A 116 7.54 -5.79 8.84
CA ARG A 116 8.74 -5.93 9.69
C ARG A 116 8.61 -7.10 10.69
N GLN A 117 7.44 -7.28 11.31
CA GLN A 117 7.18 -8.42 12.21
C GLN A 117 7.26 -9.77 11.48
N MET A 118 6.69 -9.83 10.27
CA MET A 118 6.74 -11.01 9.41
C MET A 118 8.18 -11.37 9.04
N GLN A 119 8.92 -10.41 8.48
CA GLN A 119 10.32 -10.61 8.10
C GLN A 119 11.19 -11.04 9.28
N ALA A 120 11.05 -10.42 10.45
CA ALA A 120 11.80 -10.83 11.64
C ALA A 120 11.55 -12.30 12.05
N THR A 121 10.40 -12.87 11.70
CA THR A 121 10.04 -14.25 12.04
C THR A 121 10.53 -15.25 10.97
N CYS A 122 10.54 -14.85 9.70
CA CYS A 122 10.87 -15.73 8.57
C CYS A 122 12.20 -15.39 7.86
N HIS A 123 13.03 -14.49 8.39
CA HIS A 123 14.27 -14.09 7.73
C HIS A 123 15.22 -15.29 7.54
N PRO A 124 15.72 -15.57 6.32
CA PRO A 124 16.50 -16.77 6.04
C PRO A 124 17.71 -17.00 6.96
N ASP A 125 18.43 -15.94 7.33
CA ASP A 125 19.57 -16.00 8.25
C ASP A 125 19.22 -16.64 9.62
N THR A 126 17.99 -16.42 10.10
CA THR A 126 17.52 -17.00 11.36
C THR A 126 17.37 -18.52 11.26
N TRP A 127 17.19 -19.03 10.04
CA TRP A 127 16.91 -20.44 9.73
C TRP A 127 18.10 -21.18 9.12
N ALA A 128 19.17 -20.48 8.70
CA ALA A 128 20.36 -21.07 8.09
C ALA A 128 21.04 -22.15 8.95
N SER A 129 21.03 -21.99 10.28
CA SER A 129 21.58 -22.98 11.22
C SER A 129 20.64 -24.14 11.56
N ARG A 130 19.42 -24.17 10.97
CA ARG A 130 18.35 -25.11 11.34
C ARG A 130 18.14 -26.26 10.36
N GLY A 131 18.99 -26.34 9.32
CA GLY A 131 18.95 -27.33 8.26
C GLY A 131 18.53 -26.72 6.92
N LEU A 132 19.05 -27.30 5.83
CA LEU A 132 18.86 -26.77 4.47
C LEU A 132 17.39 -26.63 4.10
N ASP A 133 16.58 -27.68 4.31
CA ASP A 133 15.15 -27.66 4.02
C ASP A 133 14.39 -26.50 4.69
N LYS A 134 14.79 -26.15 5.92
CA LYS A 134 14.17 -25.05 6.67
C LYS A 134 14.65 -23.69 6.21
N GLN A 135 15.92 -23.59 5.83
CA GLN A 135 16.47 -22.39 5.23
C GLN A 135 15.77 -22.10 3.89
N ASP A 136 15.57 -23.11 3.05
CA ASP A 136 14.87 -23.00 1.77
C ASP A 136 13.41 -22.59 1.96
N ALA A 137 12.72 -23.19 2.94
CA ALA A 137 11.36 -22.78 3.32
C ALA A 137 11.31 -21.33 3.82
N ALA A 138 12.33 -20.88 4.58
CA ALA A 138 12.44 -19.49 5.02
C ALA A 138 12.67 -18.52 3.86
N HIS A 139 13.51 -18.91 2.88
CA HIS A 139 13.70 -18.13 1.65
C HIS A 139 12.39 -17.99 0.86
N ALA A 140 11.68 -19.08 0.62
CA ALA A 140 10.40 -19.06 -0.06
C ALA A 140 9.36 -18.19 0.68
N LEU A 141 9.28 -18.36 2.01
CA LEU A 141 8.35 -17.60 2.84
C LEU A 141 8.67 -16.10 2.87
N SER A 142 9.94 -15.73 3.04
CA SER A 142 10.38 -14.33 3.01
C SER A 142 10.12 -13.68 1.65
N SER A 143 10.34 -14.42 0.55
CA SER A 143 10.03 -13.96 -0.80
C SER A 143 8.54 -13.69 -0.99
N ALA A 144 7.68 -14.62 -0.56
CA ALA A 144 6.23 -14.46 -0.61
C ALA A 144 5.74 -13.24 0.18
N VAL A 145 6.30 -13.02 1.39
CA VAL A 145 6.01 -11.84 2.21
C VAL A 145 6.45 -10.55 1.52
N ASN A 146 7.63 -10.53 0.89
CA ASN A 146 8.09 -9.37 0.14
C ASN A 146 7.17 -9.06 -1.04
N HIS A 147 6.80 -10.08 -1.82
CA HIS A 147 5.92 -9.91 -2.95
C HIS A 147 4.56 -9.35 -2.52
N ALA A 148 3.91 -9.96 -1.52
CA ALA A 148 2.65 -9.47 -0.98
C ALA A 148 2.75 -8.03 -0.45
N TYR A 149 3.86 -7.68 0.22
CA TYR A 149 4.07 -6.32 0.71
C TYR A 149 4.16 -5.31 -0.43
N GLN A 150 4.98 -5.58 -1.45
CA GLN A 150 5.13 -4.67 -2.60
C GLN A 150 3.82 -4.52 -3.35
N THR A 151 3.08 -5.61 -3.54
CA THR A 151 1.77 -5.59 -4.20
C THR A 151 0.77 -4.73 -3.45
N LEU A 152 0.67 -4.89 -2.13
CA LEU A 152 -0.27 -4.08 -1.33
C LEU A 152 0.22 -2.64 -1.11
N LEU A 153 1.52 -2.36 -1.20
CA LEU A 153 2.05 -1.03 -0.89
C LEU A 153 1.75 0.00 -1.99
N GLN A 154 1.73 -0.40 -3.27
CA GLN A 154 1.58 0.51 -4.39
C GLN A 154 0.18 0.38 -5.02
N PRO A 155 -0.50 1.49 -5.35
CA PRO A 155 -1.86 1.45 -5.89
C PRO A 155 -2.01 0.57 -7.13
N MET A 156 -1.07 0.67 -8.09
CA MET A 156 -1.14 -0.05 -9.36
C MET A 156 -1.08 -1.59 -9.18
N PRO A 157 -0.02 -2.19 -8.58
CA PRO A 157 -0.05 -3.63 -8.25
C PRO A 157 -1.23 -4.05 -7.37
N ARG A 158 -1.69 -3.16 -6.48
CA ARG A 158 -2.81 -3.46 -5.57
C ARG A 158 -4.12 -3.63 -6.35
N ILE A 159 -4.43 -2.75 -7.29
CA ILE A 159 -5.66 -2.87 -8.09
C ILE A 159 -5.59 -4.09 -9.01
N GLU A 160 -4.45 -4.38 -9.63
CA GLU A 160 -4.26 -5.60 -10.45
C GLU A 160 -4.55 -6.88 -9.63
N TYR A 161 -4.01 -6.94 -8.41
CA TYR A 161 -4.24 -8.04 -7.48
C TYR A 161 -5.72 -8.19 -7.12
N ILE A 162 -6.38 -7.09 -6.75
CA ILE A 162 -7.80 -7.11 -6.36
C ILE A 162 -8.69 -7.52 -7.53
N LEU A 163 -8.42 -7.00 -8.72
CA LEU A 163 -9.15 -7.35 -9.94
C LEU A 163 -9.01 -8.84 -10.28
N SER A 164 -7.78 -9.37 -10.22
CA SER A 164 -7.51 -10.80 -10.43
C SER A 164 -8.24 -11.69 -9.42
N ALA A 165 -8.20 -11.31 -8.13
CA ALA A 165 -8.91 -12.04 -7.06
C ALA A 165 -10.44 -12.05 -7.23
N ASN A 166 -10.99 -11.09 -7.99
CA ASN A 166 -12.42 -10.98 -8.31
C ASN A 166 -12.75 -11.41 -9.75
N GLY A 167 -11.86 -12.15 -10.43
CA GLY A 167 -12.13 -12.73 -11.75
C GLY A 167 -12.15 -11.72 -12.91
N ASN A 168 -11.58 -10.53 -12.72
CA ASN A 168 -11.51 -9.48 -13.73
C ASN A 168 -10.04 -9.07 -14.01
N PRO A 169 -9.13 -10.01 -14.32
CA PRO A 169 -7.70 -9.69 -14.44
C PRO A 169 -7.44 -8.64 -15.53
N MET A 170 -6.41 -7.82 -15.28
CA MET A 170 -5.82 -6.96 -16.30
C MET A 170 -4.83 -7.78 -17.14
N GLU A 171 -4.96 -7.71 -18.45
CA GLU A 171 -4.08 -8.31 -19.44
C GLU A 171 -3.12 -7.27 -20.01
N GLU A 172 -2.02 -7.73 -20.59
CA GLU A 172 -1.06 -6.84 -21.26
C GLU A 172 -1.67 -6.17 -22.51
N THR A 173 -2.60 -6.87 -23.15
CA THR A 173 -3.34 -6.43 -24.34
C THR A 173 -4.43 -5.41 -24.04
N ASP A 174 -4.80 -5.22 -22.77
CA ASP A 174 -5.79 -4.22 -22.38
C ASP A 174 -5.26 -2.80 -22.63
N LYS A 175 -6.05 -2.00 -23.34
CA LYS A 175 -5.72 -0.62 -23.72
C LYS A 175 -6.94 0.27 -23.52
N LEU A 176 -6.68 1.57 -23.39
CA LEU A 176 -7.74 2.57 -23.44
C LEU A 176 -8.15 2.84 -24.87
N GLU A 177 -9.43 3.10 -25.06
CA GLU A 177 -10.01 3.54 -26.33
C GLU A 177 -10.18 5.08 -26.39
N ASP A 178 -9.87 5.76 -25.28
CA ASP A 178 -9.95 7.22 -25.16
C ASP A 178 -8.76 7.89 -25.88
N ASN A 179 -9.01 8.32 -27.12
CA ASN A 179 -7.99 8.94 -27.96
C ASN A 179 -7.52 10.30 -27.44
N GLU A 180 -8.39 11.06 -26.77
CA GLU A 180 -8.04 12.37 -26.21
C GLU A 180 -7.05 12.17 -25.05
N PHE A 181 -7.38 11.27 -24.13
CA PHE A 181 -6.48 10.90 -23.04
C PHE A 181 -5.15 10.34 -23.55
N LEU A 182 -5.16 9.46 -24.56
CA LEU A 182 -3.91 8.91 -25.11
C LEU A 182 -3.02 9.99 -25.74
N MET A 183 -3.61 11.01 -26.37
CA MET A 183 -2.87 12.17 -26.89
C MET A 183 -2.24 12.96 -25.73
N ASP A 184 -2.99 13.23 -24.66
CA ASP A 184 -2.47 13.91 -23.47
C ASP A 184 -1.29 13.15 -22.84
N ILE A 185 -1.37 11.80 -22.79
CA ILE A 185 -0.27 10.97 -22.30
C ILE A 185 0.98 11.10 -23.18
N MET A 186 0.81 11.16 -24.50
CA MET A 186 1.93 11.36 -25.42
C MET A 186 2.57 12.74 -25.25
N THR A 187 1.76 13.79 -25.21
CA THR A 187 2.22 15.16 -24.99
C THR A 187 2.97 15.30 -23.66
N ALA A 188 2.43 14.78 -22.57
CA ALA A 188 3.09 14.82 -21.27
C ALA A 188 4.46 14.10 -21.27
N ARG A 189 4.59 12.99 -22.01
CA ARG A 189 5.88 12.29 -22.16
C ARG A 189 6.87 13.09 -22.98
N GLU A 190 6.43 13.70 -24.08
CA GLU A 190 7.27 14.56 -24.92
C GLU A 190 7.78 15.76 -24.11
N GLU A 191 6.92 16.41 -23.31
CA GLU A 191 7.33 17.52 -22.45
C GLU A 191 8.39 17.11 -21.41
N ILE A 192 8.24 15.92 -20.80
CA ILE A 192 9.27 15.35 -19.91
C ILE A 192 10.56 15.10 -20.70
N GLU A 193 10.48 14.54 -21.91
CA GLU A 193 11.64 14.24 -22.76
C GLU A 193 12.36 15.51 -23.24
N MET A 194 11.65 16.60 -23.47
CA MET A 194 12.23 17.87 -23.91
C MET A 194 12.79 18.73 -22.77
N ALA A 195 12.38 18.50 -21.52
CA ALA A 195 12.90 19.22 -20.37
C ALA A 195 14.39 18.91 -20.12
N ASP A 196 15.25 19.93 -20.08
CA ASP A 196 16.69 19.78 -19.79
C ASP A 196 16.95 19.63 -18.28
N THR A 197 16.01 20.08 -17.46
CA THR A 197 16.09 20.06 -15.99
C THR A 197 14.83 19.51 -15.34
N VAL A 198 14.95 19.06 -14.09
CA VAL A 198 13.80 18.59 -13.30
C VAL A 198 12.81 19.74 -13.05
N GLU A 199 13.30 20.96 -12.88
CA GLU A 199 12.49 22.16 -12.68
C GLU A 199 11.60 22.49 -13.90
N GLU A 200 12.06 22.17 -15.11
CA GLU A 200 11.28 22.33 -16.33
C GLU A 200 10.19 21.26 -16.48
N ALA A 201 10.45 20.02 -16.03
CA ALA A 201 9.47 18.92 -16.03
C ALA A 201 8.47 18.99 -14.86
N GLU A 202 8.77 19.75 -13.81
CA GLU A 202 7.99 19.85 -12.58
C GLU A 202 6.49 20.17 -12.78
N PRO A 203 6.07 21.06 -13.71
CA PRO A 203 4.65 21.28 -13.97
C PRO A 203 3.91 20.03 -14.42
N VAL A 204 4.49 19.28 -15.36
CA VAL A 204 3.93 18.05 -15.93
C VAL A 204 3.90 16.93 -14.89
N ILE A 205 4.96 16.82 -14.09
CA ILE A 205 5.04 15.86 -12.99
C ILE A 205 3.91 16.11 -11.99
N ARG A 206 3.67 17.38 -11.63
CA ARG A 206 2.64 17.77 -10.68
C ARG A 206 1.23 17.51 -11.23
N GLU A 207 0.99 17.85 -12.49
CA GLU A 207 -0.28 17.59 -13.15
C GLU A 207 -0.57 16.09 -13.23
N ASN A 208 0.40 15.28 -13.68
CA ASN A 208 0.27 13.83 -13.70
C ASN A 208 0.05 13.24 -12.30
N GLN A 209 0.68 13.79 -11.26
CA GLN A 209 0.44 13.33 -9.89
C GLN A 209 -0.99 13.64 -9.42
N ALA A 210 -1.56 14.80 -9.79
CA ALA A 210 -2.96 15.10 -9.50
C ALA A 210 -3.91 14.11 -10.20
N LEU A 211 -3.65 13.79 -11.47
CA LEU A 211 -4.41 12.78 -12.22
C LEU A 211 -4.31 11.38 -11.60
N ILE A 212 -3.13 11.02 -11.08
CA ILE A 212 -2.93 9.76 -10.34
C ILE A 212 -3.80 9.77 -9.08
N ASP A 213 -3.76 10.84 -8.29
CA ASP A 213 -4.51 10.93 -7.03
C ASP A 213 -6.03 10.87 -7.26
N ASP A 214 -6.53 11.53 -8.30
CA ASP A 214 -7.93 11.48 -8.72
C ASP A 214 -8.33 10.07 -9.19
N THR A 215 -7.50 9.43 -10.03
CA THR A 215 -7.75 8.06 -10.52
C THR A 215 -7.72 7.04 -9.38
N VAL A 216 -6.82 7.20 -8.41
CA VAL A 216 -6.76 6.34 -7.22
C VAL A 216 -8.01 6.51 -6.36
N SER A 217 -8.50 7.74 -6.19
CA SER A 217 -9.75 8.03 -5.47
C SER A 217 -10.96 7.43 -6.18
N GLU A 218 -10.99 7.48 -7.52
CA GLU A 218 -12.02 6.83 -8.32
C GLU A 218 -11.98 5.30 -8.16
N ILE A 219 -10.79 4.68 -8.21
CA ILE A 219 -10.60 3.24 -7.98
C ILE A 219 -11.11 2.85 -6.59
N GLU A 220 -10.83 3.65 -5.55
CA GLU A 220 -11.33 3.41 -4.19
C GLU A 220 -12.86 3.26 -4.19
N LEU A 221 -13.58 4.19 -4.79
CA LEU A 221 -15.04 4.17 -4.88
C LEU A 221 -15.55 2.97 -5.71
N LEU A 222 -14.94 2.72 -6.87
CA LEU A 222 -15.36 1.63 -7.76
C LEU A 222 -15.14 0.24 -7.12
N VAL A 223 -14.06 0.07 -6.35
CA VAL A 223 -13.80 -1.17 -5.62
C VAL A 223 -14.77 -1.33 -4.44
N GLU A 224 -15.11 -0.24 -3.74
CA GLU A 224 -16.13 -0.27 -2.67
C GLU A 224 -17.50 -0.71 -3.21
N GLU A 225 -17.88 -0.21 -4.38
CA GLU A 225 -19.12 -0.57 -5.07
C GLU A 225 -19.04 -1.89 -5.86
N GLN A 226 -17.88 -2.55 -5.89
CA GLN A 226 -17.60 -3.79 -6.65
C GLN A 226 -17.88 -3.65 -8.17
N ARG A 227 -17.66 -2.46 -8.72
CA ARG A 227 -17.81 -2.16 -10.15
C ARG A 227 -16.54 -2.54 -10.91
N TRP A 228 -16.32 -3.85 -11.06
CA TRP A 228 -15.06 -4.40 -11.57
C TRP A 228 -14.69 -3.99 -13.01
N PRO A 229 -15.61 -3.95 -13.99
CA PRO A 229 -15.28 -3.49 -15.33
C PRO A 229 -14.78 -2.05 -15.36
N GLU A 230 -15.41 -1.17 -14.60
CA GLU A 230 -15.02 0.23 -14.49
C GLU A 230 -13.72 0.40 -13.70
N ALA A 231 -13.56 -0.35 -12.61
CA ALA A 231 -12.30 -0.37 -11.85
C ALA A 231 -11.13 -0.85 -12.72
N LYS A 232 -11.37 -1.80 -13.63
CA LYS A 232 -10.40 -2.25 -14.63
C LYS A 232 -10.02 -1.12 -15.59
N GLN A 233 -10.99 -0.37 -16.13
CA GLN A 233 -10.70 0.80 -16.98
C GLN A 233 -9.90 1.88 -16.23
N ALA A 234 -10.27 2.17 -14.98
CA ALA A 234 -9.51 3.09 -14.12
C ALA A 234 -8.09 2.58 -13.83
N GLY A 235 -7.92 1.27 -13.60
CA GLY A 235 -6.61 0.62 -13.46
C GLY A 235 -5.75 0.75 -14.72
N ILE A 236 -6.32 0.61 -15.91
CA ILE A 236 -5.60 0.83 -17.17
C ILE A 236 -5.17 2.30 -17.30
N ARG A 237 -6.04 3.27 -16.98
CA ARG A 237 -5.64 4.71 -16.91
C ARG A 237 -4.49 4.94 -15.96
N LEU A 238 -4.58 4.39 -14.74
CA LEU A 238 -3.51 4.49 -13.75
C LEU A 238 -2.18 3.94 -14.29
N LYS A 239 -2.20 2.85 -15.07
CA LYS A 239 -1.00 2.27 -15.71
C LYS A 239 -0.32 3.25 -16.66
N TYR A 240 -1.08 4.03 -17.45
CA TYR A 240 -0.52 5.05 -18.35
C TYR A 240 0.10 6.21 -17.57
N LEU A 241 -0.60 6.71 -16.55
CA LEU A 241 -0.13 7.81 -15.68
C LEU A 241 1.13 7.41 -14.88
N ASP A 242 1.17 6.17 -14.37
CA ASP A 242 2.36 5.60 -13.74
C ASP A 242 3.54 5.51 -14.72
N GLY A 243 3.27 5.33 -16.02
CA GLY A 243 4.28 5.37 -17.08
C GLY A 243 4.91 6.75 -17.25
N ILE A 244 4.11 7.83 -17.19
CA ILE A 244 4.62 9.21 -17.20
C ILE A 244 5.49 9.45 -15.96
N ARG A 245 5.01 9.05 -14.78
CA ARG A 245 5.76 9.18 -13.53
C ARG A 245 7.11 8.47 -13.59
N LYS A 246 7.18 7.29 -14.19
CA LYS A 246 8.46 6.55 -14.38
C LYS A 246 9.41 7.27 -15.32
N ALA A 247 8.92 7.79 -16.45
CA ALA A 247 9.73 8.56 -17.39
C ALA A 247 10.35 9.81 -16.72
N ALA A 248 9.59 10.49 -15.85
CA ALA A 248 10.11 11.60 -15.07
C ALA A 248 11.25 11.19 -14.10
N MET A 249 11.13 10.02 -13.46
CA MET A 249 12.15 9.51 -12.53
C MET A 249 13.47 9.16 -13.23
N GLU A 250 13.43 8.72 -14.49
CA GLU A 250 14.64 8.38 -15.26
C GLU A 250 15.47 9.60 -15.65
N LYS A 251 14.88 10.81 -15.61
CA LYS A 251 15.59 12.09 -15.82
C LYS A 251 16.22 12.67 -14.57
N SER A 252 15.88 12.15 -13.38
CA SER A 252 16.29 12.67 -12.06
C SER A 252 17.62 12.11 -11.59
#